data_AF-A0A0A2TAM4-F1
#
_entry.id   AF-A0A0A2TAM4-F1
#
_cell.length_a   1.000
_cell.length_b   1.000
_cell.length_c   1.000
_cell.angle_alpha   90.00
_cell.angle_beta   90.00
_cell.angle_gamma   90.00
#
_symmetry.space_group_name_H-M   'P 1'
#
loop_
_entity.id
_entity.type
_entity.pdbx_description
1 polymer ?
#
loop_
_entity_poly.entity_id
_entity_poly.type
_entity_poly.pdbx_seq_one_letter_code
_entity_poly.pdbx_strand_id
1 'polypeptide(L)'
;MGKWITTILTAMLVTFSIIPSVGAAEETYKELSMDKKREMLTEIALEEGIPPEILKAVAERESQMMQFKDGEPFIREDDGGTGIMQITNPNMDVDEEKLKTDTEYNIRIGAKILNQKWNLMGQNIPSINDSNRMMLEHWYFPLMAYHGASGTNDPQKQELTYQEEVYDIIANESRVSVFPMPTFPEGFFGYDDGKLKFDELTSQTWENGNTISTQMFQQGDEVYVMNSAQGINFGYIRDSKDSSGTRDMLGYHTKLEIVDGPYFKDTNKNNHFIKYKVKGPNGISGYISSSNLRSMDMKQTNFTDWTDNSDTVEPNKTWTINFNTKLNTGSVNEKNVYIVNENGVGIRSVVTLSDDGKSLTINPNNDLETGMNYTLYIEGIVSSTGGKMETPISKSFTVSN
;
A
#
# COMPACT_ATOMS: atom_id res chain seq x y z
N MET A 1 63.76 -67.82 13.92
CA MET A 1 64.05 -68.19 15.33
C MET A 1 64.08 -66.90 16.15
N GLY A 2 63.45 -66.91 17.33
CA GLY A 2 63.17 -65.74 18.18
C GLY A 2 64.41 -64.90 18.55
N LYS A 3 64.29 -63.75 19.21
CA LYS A 3 63.63 -63.42 20.49
C LYS A 3 64.02 -61.92 20.70
N TRP A 4 63.20 -60.92 20.96
CA TRP A 4 62.53 -60.50 22.21
C TRP A 4 62.46 -58.96 22.14
N ILE A 5 61.30 -58.34 22.37
CA ILE A 5 61.24 -56.94 22.78
C ILE A 5 60.45 -56.89 24.08
N THR A 6 61.15 -56.34 25.07
CA THR A 6 60.80 -56.26 26.48
C THR A 6 59.70 -55.25 26.70
N THR A 7 58.71 -55.67 27.46
CA THR A 7 57.64 -54.86 28.08
C THR A 7 58.24 -53.79 29.00
N ILE A 8 57.82 -52.54 28.85
CA ILE A 8 57.82 -51.54 29.93
C ILE A 8 56.36 -51.23 30.24
N LEU A 9 55.93 -51.67 31.42
CA LEU A 9 54.67 -51.30 32.05
C LEU A 9 54.82 -49.85 32.56
N THR A 10 54.01 -48.94 32.05
CA THR A 10 53.77 -47.66 32.72
C THR A 10 52.28 -47.60 33.03
N ALA A 11 51.96 -47.72 34.32
CA ALA A 11 50.61 -47.53 34.84
C ALA A 11 50.22 -46.05 34.65
N MET A 12 49.23 -45.79 33.79
CA MET A 12 48.50 -44.51 33.81
C MET A 12 47.21 -44.71 34.59
N LEU A 13 47.09 -43.96 35.68
CA LEU A 13 45.85 -43.76 36.42
C LEU A 13 44.74 -43.35 35.45
N VAL A 14 43.64 -44.10 35.45
CA VAL A 14 42.38 -43.64 34.88
C VAL A 14 41.74 -42.70 35.89
N THR A 15 41.93 -41.39 35.70
CA THR A 15 41.08 -40.39 36.34
C THR A 15 39.79 -40.28 35.53
N PHE A 16 38.69 -40.77 36.09
CA PHE A 16 37.35 -40.49 35.57
C PHE A 16 37.07 -39.00 35.79
N SER A 17 37.31 -38.19 34.77
CA SER A 17 36.77 -36.83 34.72
C SER A 17 35.27 -36.96 34.49
N ILE A 18 34.48 -36.59 35.49
CA ILE A 18 33.05 -36.35 35.34
C ILE A 18 32.93 -35.26 34.26
N ILE A 19 32.45 -35.63 33.07
CA ILE A 19 32.06 -34.67 32.05
C ILE A 19 30.82 -33.97 32.62
N PRO A 20 30.84 -32.65 32.90
CA PRO A 20 29.61 -31.93 33.17
C PRO A 20 28.73 -32.09 31.93
N SER A 21 27.48 -32.49 32.10
CA SER A 21 26.49 -32.43 31.03
C SER A 21 26.52 -31.01 30.48
N VAL A 22 27.07 -30.84 29.27
CA VAL A 22 26.90 -29.62 28.50
C VAL A 22 25.40 -29.58 28.23
N GLY A 23 24.67 -28.75 28.99
CA GLY A 23 23.32 -28.38 28.60
C GLY A 23 23.43 -27.85 27.18
N ALA A 24 22.66 -28.43 26.26
CA ALA A 24 22.48 -27.85 24.94
C ALA A 24 22.06 -26.41 25.16
N ALA A 25 22.88 -25.45 24.72
CA ALA A 25 22.41 -24.08 24.63
C ALA A 25 21.21 -24.12 23.68
N GLU A 26 20.03 -23.68 24.13
CA GLU A 26 18.89 -23.47 23.23
C GLU A 26 19.36 -22.57 22.09
N GLU A 27 19.34 -23.07 20.85
CA GLU A 27 19.55 -22.25 19.66
C GLU A 27 18.37 -21.28 19.58
N THR A 28 18.57 -20.07 20.09
CA THR A 28 17.56 -19.01 19.98
C THR A 28 17.52 -18.51 18.53
N TYR A 29 16.37 -18.65 17.89
CA TYR A 29 16.14 -18.12 16.55
C TYR A 29 16.15 -16.59 16.58
N LYS A 30 16.81 -15.99 15.59
CA LYS A 30 16.93 -14.54 15.49
C LYS A 30 15.96 -14.00 14.45
N GLU A 31 15.11 -13.08 14.90
CA GLU A 31 14.19 -12.37 14.03
C GLU A 31 14.91 -11.50 12.99
N LEU A 32 14.38 -11.50 11.75
CA LEU A 32 14.83 -10.61 10.69
C LEU A 32 14.55 -9.13 11.04
N SER A 33 15.34 -8.22 10.46
CA SER A 33 15.02 -6.79 10.56
C SER A 33 13.72 -6.47 9.80
N MET A 34 13.00 -5.43 10.24
CA MET A 34 11.80 -4.97 9.52
C MET A 34 12.08 -4.58 8.07
N ASP A 35 13.27 -4.05 7.76
CA ASP A 35 13.66 -3.77 6.38
C ASP A 35 13.72 -5.06 5.55
N LYS A 36 14.31 -6.14 6.10
CA LYS A 36 14.44 -7.41 5.38
C LYS A 36 13.10 -8.13 5.24
N LYS A 37 12.23 -8.06 6.26
CA LYS A 37 10.85 -8.58 6.18
C LYS A 37 10.05 -7.87 5.10
N ARG A 38 10.09 -6.53 5.06
CA ARG A 38 9.39 -5.73 4.04
C ARG A 38 9.92 -6.00 2.64
N GLU A 39 11.23 -6.19 2.48
CA GLU A 39 11.84 -6.63 1.22
C GLU A 39 11.29 -8.00 0.79
N MET A 40 11.41 -9.02 1.64
CA MET A 40 10.93 -10.38 1.33
C MET A 40 9.42 -10.42 1.03
N LEU A 41 8.59 -9.76 1.84
CA LEU A 41 7.15 -9.67 1.62
C LEU A 41 6.83 -8.97 0.29
N THR A 42 7.55 -7.90 -0.07
CA THR A 42 7.36 -7.24 -1.37
C THR A 42 7.77 -8.14 -2.52
N GLU A 43 8.97 -8.73 -2.48
CA GLU A 43 9.49 -9.58 -3.55
C GLU A 43 8.55 -10.76 -3.83
N ILE A 44 8.14 -11.47 -2.78
CA ILE A 44 7.22 -12.60 -2.91
C ILE A 44 5.83 -12.15 -3.39
N ALA A 45 5.31 -11.02 -2.90
CA ALA A 45 4.03 -10.50 -3.37
C ALA A 45 4.07 -10.18 -4.87
N LEU A 46 5.16 -9.55 -5.35
CA LEU A 46 5.34 -9.24 -6.77
C LEU A 46 5.44 -10.51 -7.63
N GLU A 47 6.20 -11.52 -7.18
CA GLU A 47 6.31 -12.83 -7.86
C GLU A 47 4.95 -13.52 -7.99
N GLU A 48 4.11 -13.42 -6.96
CA GLU A 48 2.80 -14.08 -6.86
C GLU A 48 1.65 -13.22 -7.43
N GLY A 49 1.95 -12.02 -7.96
CA GLY A 49 0.95 -11.10 -8.52
C GLY A 49 -0.07 -10.61 -7.48
N ILE A 50 0.40 -10.36 -6.25
CA ILE A 50 -0.35 -9.82 -5.11
C ILE A 50 0.17 -8.40 -4.86
N PRO A 51 -0.69 -7.39 -4.64
CA PRO A 51 -0.24 -6.08 -4.19
C PRO A 51 0.60 -6.18 -2.92
N PRO A 52 1.84 -5.65 -2.88
CA PRO A 52 2.68 -5.71 -1.69
C PRO A 52 2.04 -5.08 -0.44
N GLU A 53 1.18 -4.06 -0.61
CA GLU A 53 0.35 -3.51 0.47
C GLU A 53 -0.48 -4.59 1.17
N ILE A 54 -1.09 -5.49 0.41
CA ILE A 54 -1.98 -6.55 0.90
C ILE A 54 -1.17 -7.58 1.69
N LEU A 55 -0.11 -8.15 1.11
CA LEU A 55 0.64 -9.22 1.77
C LEU A 55 1.32 -8.73 3.06
N LYS A 56 1.84 -7.50 3.07
CA LYS A 56 2.41 -6.89 4.28
C LYS A 56 1.35 -6.65 5.35
N ALA A 57 0.16 -6.17 4.97
CA ALA A 57 -0.90 -5.92 5.93
C ALA A 57 -1.45 -7.23 6.53
N VAL A 58 -1.53 -8.31 5.74
CA VAL A 58 -1.83 -9.64 6.26
C VAL A 58 -0.75 -10.09 7.25
N ALA A 59 0.53 -10.02 6.90
CA ALA A 59 1.62 -10.40 7.81
C ALA A 59 1.62 -9.61 9.13
N GLU A 60 1.34 -8.30 9.05
CA GLU A 60 1.19 -7.45 10.24
C GLU A 60 -0.03 -7.86 11.08
N ARG A 61 -1.18 -8.08 10.43
CA ARG A 61 -2.41 -8.49 11.12
C ARG A 61 -2.28 -9.84 11.79
N GLU A 62 -1.57 -10.77 11.16
CA GLU A 62 -1.43 -12.13 11.65
C GLU A 62 -0.44 -12.22 12.81
N SER A 63 0.70 -11.54 12.71
CA SER A 63 1.83 -11.79 13.61
C SER A 63 2.66 -10.55 13.96
N GLN A 64 2.24 -9.35 13.57
CA GLN A 64 3.09 -8.14 13.60
C GLN A 64 4.39 -8.36 12.81
N MET A 65 4.27 -9.11 11.71
CA MET A 65 5.36 -9.61 10.88
C MET A 65 6.39 -10.49 11.62
N MET A 66 6.06 -11.16 12.73
CA MET A 66 7.00 -12.00 13.48
C MET A 66 7.02 -13.45 13.01
N GLN A 67 8.19 -13.97 12.62
CA GLN A 67 8.39 -15.41 12.46
C GLN A 67 8.68 -16.08 13.80
N PHE A 68 9.49 -15.42 14.63
CA PHE A 68 9.91 -15.89 15.95
C PHE A 68 9.42 -14.94 17.04
N LYS A 69 8.98 -15.50 18.15
CA LYS A 69 8.57 -14.78 19.36
C LYS A 69 9.39 -15.30 20.52
N ASP A 70 10.07 -14.41 21.22
CA ASP A 70 10.95 -14.73 22.35
C ASP A 70 12.06 -15.75 22.02
N GLY A 71 12.53 -15.77 20.77
CA GLY A 71 13.60 -16.66 20.30
C GLY A 71 13.13 -18.01 19.80
N GLU A 72 11.82 -18.28 19.83
CA GLU A 72 11.21 -19.54 19.38
C GLU A 72 10.27 -19.32 18.19
N PRO A 73 9.99 -20.33 17.36
CA PRO A 73 8.95 -20.25 16.34
C PRO A 73 7.63 -19.72 16.91
N PHE A 74 7.07 -18.69 16.27
CA PHE A 74 5.81 -18.13 16.75
C PHE A 74 4.67 -19.07 16.33
N ILE A 75 4.13 -19.82 17.30
CA ILE A 75 2.98 -20.71 17.13
C ILE A 75 1.83 -20.18 17.99
N ARG A 76 0.65 -19.98 17.40
CA ARG A 76 -0.56 -19.56 18.12
C ARG A 76 -1.14 -20.73 18.92
N GLU A 77 -1.52 -20.47 20.17
CA GLU A 77 -1.94 -21.52 21.10
C GLU A 77 -3.32 -22.13 20.78
N ASP A 78 -4.20 -21.37 20.14
CA ASP A 78 -5.60 -21.75 19.89
C ASP A 78 -5.79 -22.62 18.65
N ASP A 79 -5.17 -22.27 17.53
CA ASP A 79 -5.35 -22.91 16.23
C ASP A 79 -4.07 -23.52 15.63
N GLY A 80 -2.91 -23.30 16.26
CA GLY A 80 -1.61 -23.75 15.77
C GLY A 80 -1.03 -22.90 14.64
N GLY A 81 -1.58 -21.71 14.40
CA GLY A 81 -1.10 -20.77 13.37
C GLY A 81 0.40 -20.52 13.50
N THR A 82 1.14 -20.82 12.44
CA THR A 82 2.60 -20.87 12.47
C THR A 82 3.24 -19.70 11.72
N GLY A 83 4.15 -18.99 12.39
CA GLY A 83 5.09 -18.02 11.82
C GLY A 83 4.46 -16.72 11.34
N ILE A 84 5.18 -16.01 10.48
CA ILE A 84 4.87 -14.64 10.05
C ILE A 84 3.50 -14.49 9.36
N MET A 85 3.05 -15.51 8.66
CA MET A 85 1.75 -15.53 7.99
C MET A 85 0.67 -16.32 8.76
N GLN A 86 0.99 -16.83 9.96
CA GLN A 86 0.13 -17.65 10.83
C GLN A 86 -0.60 -18.76 10.06
N ILE A 87 0.17 -19.61 9.39
CA ILE A 87 -0.36 -20.68 8.53
C ILE A 87 -0.97 -21.79 9.39
N THR A 88 -2.22 -22.15 9.09
CA THR A 88 -2.98 -23.22 9.77
C THR A 88 -3.55 -24.21 8.77
N ASN A 89 -3.29 -25.51 8.95
CA ASN A 89 -3.82 -26.62 8.15
C ASN A 89 -3.87 -26.34 6.63
N PRO A 90 -2.74 -26.00 5.99
CA PRO A 90 -2.73 -25.64 4.59
C PRO A 90 -3.21 -26.81 3.74
N ASN A 91 -4.07 -26.55 2.75
CA ASN A 91 -4.54 -27.56 1.81
C ASN A 91 -3.49 -27.84 0.70
N MET A 92 -2.27 -28.11 1.13
CA MET A 92 -1.13 -28.44 0.28
C MET A 92 -0.05 -29.12 1.13
N ASP A 93 0.83 -29.87 0.47
CA ASP A 93 1.99 -30.48 1.14
C ASP A 93 2.98 -29.38 1.55
N VAL A 94 3.35 -29.38 2.83
CA VAL A 94 4.27 -28.40 3.42
C VAL A 94 5.32 -29.10 4.28
N ASP A 95 6.51 -28.52 4.29
CA ASP A 95 7.57 -28.89 5.22
C ASP A 95 7.33 -28.13 6.53
N GLU A 96 6.74 -28.83 7.52
CA GLU A 96 6.36 -28.27 8.81
C GLU A 96 7.53 -27.64 9.58
N GLU A 97 8.74 -28.19 9.43
CA GLU A 97 9.92 -27.64 10.10
C GLU A 97 10.37 -26.35 9.43
N LYS A 98 10.34 -26.29 8.09
CA LYS A 98 10.57 -25.02 7.38
C LYS A 98 9.50 -24.00 7.65
N LEU A 99 8.23 -24.41 7.80
CA LEU A 99 7.15 -23.48 8.12
C LEU A 99 7.41 -22.73 9.43
N LYS A 100 8.02 -23.41 10.41
CA LYS A 100 8.41 -22.84 11.71
C LYS A 100 9.72 -22.04 11.67
N THR A 101 10.69 -22.47 10.86
CA THR A 101 12.09 -22.01 10.98
C THR A 101 12.59 -21.16 9.82
N ASP A 102 11.90 -21.16 8.67
CA ASP A 102 12.28 -20.42 7.47
C ASP A 102 11.22 -19.36 7.17
N THR A 103 11.58 -18.09 7.45
CA THR A 103 10.70 -16.94 7.23
C THR A 103 10.28 -16.80 5.77
N GLU A 104 11.18 -17.04 4.82
CA GLU A 104 10.85 -16.91 3.40
C GLU A 104 9.86 -18.00 2.98
N TYR A 105 10.12 -19.24 3.40
CA TYR A 105 9.23 -20.36 3.15
C TYR A 105 7.82 -20.11 3.72
N ASN A 106 7.73 -19.62 4.96
CA ASN A 106 6.45 -19.29 5.59
C ASN A 106 5.67 -18.22 4.79
N ILE A 107 6.35 -17.13 4.37
CA ILE A 107 5.74 -16.08 3.54
C ILE A 107 5.24 -16.66 2.20
N ARG A 108 6.04 -17.49 1.53
CA ARG A 108 5.67 -18.12 0.25
C ARG A 108 4.45 -19.01 0.39
N ILE A 109 4.32 -19.76 1.48
CA ILE A 109 3.12 -20.57 1.74
C ILE A 109 1.91 -19.66 1.96
N GLY A 110 2.03 -18.60 2.76
CA GLY A 110 0.94 -17.63 2.96
C GLY A 110 0.48 -16.96 1.68
N ALA A 111 1.41 -16.50 0.84
CA ALA A 111 1.11 -15.92 -0.46
C ALA A 111 0.37 -16.92 -1.38
N LYS A 112 0.80 -18.18 -1.43
CA LYS A 112 0.13 -19.24 -2.18
C LYS A 112 -1.28 -19.51 -1.68
N ILE A 113 -1.49 -19.55 -0.36
CA ILE A 113 -2.83 -19.70 0.22
C ILE A 113 -3.72 -18.52 -0.18
N LEU A 114 -3.23 -17.28 -0.09
CA LEU A 114 -3.98 -16.11 -0.50
C LEU A 114 -4.35 -16.16 -2.00
N ASN A 115 -3.43 -16.64 -2.85
CA ASN A 115 -3.70 -16.91 -4.26
C ASN A 115 -4.73 -18.02 -4.49
N GLN A 116 -4.74 -19.07 -3.67
CA GLN A 116 -5.80 -20.07 -3.69
C GLN A 116 -7.15 -19.43 -3.34
N LYS A 117 -7.19 -18.53 -2.35
CA LYS A 117 -8.42 -17.80 -1.98
C LYS A 117 -8.90 -16.88 -3.10
N TRP A 118 -7.99 -16.19 -3.78
CA TRP A 118 -8.30 -15.42 -4.98
C TRP A 118 -9.02 -16.26 -6.04
N ASN A 119 -8.55 -17.49 -6.26
CA ASN A 119 -9.13 -18.38 -7.28
C ASN A 119 -10.51 -18.94 -6.90
N LEU A 120 -11.00 -18.70 -5.68
CA LEU A 120 -12.36 -19.04 -5.26
C LEU A 120 -13.40 -18.02 -5.75
N MET A 121 -12.97 -16.85 -6.22
CA MET A 121 -13.89 -15.81 -6.70
C MET A 121 -14.75 -16.30 -7.86
N GLY A 122 -16.06 -16.05 -7.78
CA GLY A 122 -17.06 -16.52 -8.75
C GLY A 122 -17.45 -18.00 -8.60
N GLN A 123 -16.81 -18.75 -7.68
CA GLN A 123 -17.08 -20.17 -7.43
C GLN A 123 -17.58 -20.42 -6.01
N ASN A 124 -16.94 -19.81 -5.02
CA ASN A 124 -17.26 -19.98 -3.60
C ASN A 124 -17.35 -18.66 -2.84
N ILE A 125 -16.70 -17.61 -3.36
CA ILE A 125 -16.78 -16.25 -2.83
C ILE A 125 -17.11 -15.26 -3.96
N PRO A 126 -17.71 -14.09 -3.66
CA PRO A 126 -18.00 -13.09 -4.67
C PRO A 126 -16.71 -12.45 -5.20
N SER A 127 -16.84 -11.76 -6.34
CA SER A 127 -15.80 -10.90 -6.88
C SER A 127 -16.17 -9.43 -6.74
N ILE A 128 -15.20 -8.54 -6.93
CA ILE A 128 -15.43 -7.09 -7.01
C ILE A 128 -15.10 -6.64 -8.44
N ASN A 129 -15.97 -5.81 -9.02
CA ASN A 129 -15.78 -5.16 -10.32
C ASN A 129 -15.32 -6.16 -11.41
N ASP A 130 -14.14 -5.94 -11.99
CA ASP A 130 -13.53 -6.77 -13.05
C ASP A 130 -12.48 -7.76 -12.53
N SER A 131 -12.32 -7.89 -11.20
CA SER A 131 -11.29 -8.72 -10.57
C SER A 131 -9.86 -8.39 -11.02
N ASN A 132 -9.55 -7.12 -11.22
CA ASN A 132 -8.18 -6.70 -11.49
C ASN A 132 -7.28 -6.87 -10.24
N ARG A 133 -6.25 -7.72 -10.34
CA ARG A 133 -5.30 -8.04 -9.25
C ARG A 133 -4.50 -6.86 -8.73
N MET A 134 -4.33 -5.81 -9.53
CA MET A 134 -3.60 -4.62 -9.12
C MET A 134 -4.42 -3.70 -8.21
N MET A 135 -5.74 -3.85 -8.16
CA MET A 135 -6.59 -3.03 -7.31
C MET A 135 -6.59 -3.58 -5.90
N LEU A 136 -6.34 -2.72 -4.91
CA LEU A 136 -6.31 -3.13 -3.50
C LEU A 136 -7.67 -3.69 -3.07
N GLU A 137 -8.75 -2.98 -3.37
CA GLU A 137 -10.12 -3.30 -2.96
C GLU A 137 -10.63 -4.64 -3.52
N HIS A 138 -10.10 -5.10 -4.65
CA HIS A 138 -10.50 -6.36 -5.27
C HIS A 138 -10.06 -7.59 -4.48
N TRP A 139 -9.20 -7.42 -3.46
CA TRP A 139 -8.76 -8.48 -2.55
C TRP A 139 -9.67 -8.64 -1.32
N TYR A 140 -10.76 -7.87 -1.20
CA TYR A 140 -11.66 -7.90 -0.03
C TYR A 140 -12.16 -9.32 0.35
N PHE A 141 -12.77 -10.04 -0.60
CA PHE A 141 -13.26 -11.40 -0.33
C PHE A 141 -12.15 -12.44 -0.20
N PRO A 142 -11.06 -12.40 -0.99
CA PRO A 142 -9.89 -13.24 -0.76
C PRO A 142 -9.29 -13.10 0.65
N LEU A 143 -9.21 -11.88 1.19
CA LEU A 143 -8.74 -11.61 2.56
C LEU A 143 -9.68 -12.22 3.61
N MET A 144 -10.98 -12.02 3.44
CA MET A 144 -11.99 -12.66 4.28
C MET A 144 -11.84 -14.19 4.27
N ALA A 145 -11.64 -14.78 3.10
CA ALA A 145 -11.47 -16.23 2.93
C ALA A 145 -10.11 -16.74 3.43
N TYR A 146 -9.10 -15.87 3.54
CA TYR A 146 -7.80 -16.18 4.14
C TYR A 146 -7.96 -16.38 5.65
N HIS A 147 -8.63 -15.44 6.33
CA HIS A 147 -8.95 -15.55 7.76
C HIS A 147 -9.94 -16.69 8.05
N GLY A 148 -10.91 -16.92 7.17
CA GLY A 148 -11.77 -18.10 7.20
C GLY A 148 -13.27 -17.81 7.05
N ALA A 149 -14.06 -18.88 6.87
CA ALA A 149 -15.52 -18.81 6.74
C ALA A 149 -16.22 -18.63 8.10
N SER A 150 -15.88 -17.55 8.83
CA SER A 150 -16.41 -17.22 10.16
C SER A 150 -17.38 -16.05 10.09
N GLY A 151 -18.43 -16.07 10.93
CA GLY A 151 -19.34 -14.94 11.11
C GLY A 151 -18.70 -13.68 11.71
N THR A 152 -17.48 -13.80 12.24
CA THR A 152 -16.65 -12.65 12.65
C THR A 152 -16.14 -11.82 11.45
N ASN A 153 -16.29 -12.34 10.23
CA ASN A 153 -15.94 -11.59 9.02
C ASN A 153 -17.16 -10.95 8.34
N ASP A 154 -18.36 -11.08 8.92
CA ASP A 154 -19.58 -10.47 8.39
C ASP A 154 -19.69 -9.00 8.83
N PRO A 155 -19.48 -8.02 7.93
CA PRO A 155 -19.53 -6.59 8.25
C PRO A 155 -20.95 -6.10 8.57
N GLN A 156 -22.00 -6.91 8.33
CA GLN A 156 -23.36 -6.58 8.75
C GLN A 156 -23.62 -6.94 10.22
N LYS A 157 -22.70 -7.67 10.87
CA LYS A 157 -22.82 -8.13 12.26
C LYS A 157 -21.69 -7.67 13.18
N GLN A 158 -20.54 -7.34 12.63
CA GLN A 158 -19.37 -6.88 13.39
C GLN A 158 -19.15 -5.39 13.18
N GLU A 159 -18.66 -4.71 14.21
CA GLU A 159 -18.22 -3.31 14.08
C GLU A 159 -16.91 -3.18 13.30
N LEU A 160 -16.06 -4.22 13.38
CA LEU A 160 -14.77 -4.28 12.69
C LEU A 160 -14.44 -5.75 12.38
N THR A 161 -14.20 -6.04 11.11
CA THR A 161 -13.89 -7.37 10.59
C THR A 161 -12.40 -7.51 10.24
N TYR A 162 -11.93 -8.74 10.06
CA TYR A 162 -10.52 -9.00 9.70
C TYR A 162 -10.08 -8.24 8.44
N GLN A 163 -10.87 -8.28 7.38
CA GLN A 163 -10.53 -7.60 6.13
C GLN A 163 -10.47 -6.08 6.32
N GLU A 164 -11.32 -5.51 7.18
CA GLU A 164 -11.28 -4.09 7.51
C GLU A 164 -10.03 -3.72 8.31
N GLU A 165 -9.62 -4.56 9.27
CA GLU A 165 -8.34 -4.37 9.99
C GLU A 165 -7.14 -4.41 9.03
N VAL A 166 -7.15 -5.29 8.04
CA VAL A 166 -6.11 -5.32 6.99
C VAL A 166 -6.10 -4.01 6.20
N TYR A 167 -7.25 -3.49 5.80
CA TYR A 167 -7.33 -2.21 5.10
C TYR A 167 -6.95 -1.01 5.98
N ASP A 168 -7.23 -1.04 7.28
CA ASP A 168 -6.75 -0.05 8.23
C ASP A 168 -5.21 -0.05 8.33
N ILE A 169 -4.59 -1.23 8.34
CA ILE A 169 -3.13 -1.35 8.29
C ILE A 169 -2.58 -0.78 6.98
N ILE A 170 -3.22 -1.03 5.84
CA ILE A 170 -2.83 -0.43 4.55
C ILE A 170 -2.91 1.10 4.61
N ALA A 171 -4.02 1.63 5.11
CA ALA A 171 -4.26 3.06 5.22
C ALA A 171 -3.22 3.75 6.11
N ASN A 172 -2.88 3.13 7.24
CA ASN A 172 -1.99 3.71 8.25
C ASN A 172 -0.51 3.51 7.92
N GLU A 173 -0.11 2.29 7.53
CA GLU A 173 1.29 1.91 7.40
C GLU A 173 1.79 2.00 5.96
N SER A 174 0.98 1.65 4.97
CA SER A 174 1.32 1.93 3.56
C SER A 174 0.99 3.37 3.17
N ARG A 175 0.18 4.08 3.96
CA ARG A 175 -0.23 5.48 3.71
C ARG A 175 -0.87 5.70 2.35
N VAL A 176 -1.65 4.72 1.91
CA VAL A 176 -2.47 4.78 0.70
C VAL A 176 -3.92 4.82 1.13
N SER A 177 -4.67 5.83 0.68
CA SER A 177 -6.11 5.89 0.94
C SER A 177 -6.78 4.76 0.21
N VAL A 178 -7.39 3.86 0.97
CA VAL A 178 -8.36 2.89 0.48
C VAL A 178 -9.75 3.48 0.65
N PHE A 179 -10.67 3.14 -0.25
CA PHE A 179 -12.00 3.75 -0.24
C PHE A 179 -12.89 3.16 0.86
N PRO A 180 -13.94 3.89 1.31
CA PRO A 180 -14.91 3.36 2.26
C PRO A 180 -15.48 2.02 1.78
N MET A 181 -15.66 1.10 2.72
CA MET A 181 -16.15 -0.25 2.45
C MET A 181 -17.50 -0.22 1.72
N PRO A 182 -17.73 -1.15 0.79
CA PRO A 182 -18.99 -1.22 0.07
C PRO A 182 -20.10 -1.63 1.03
N THR A 183 -21.29 -1.07 0.84
CA THR A 183 -22.47 -1.54 1.57
C THR A 183 -23.08 -2.72 0.84
N PHE A 184 -23.30 -3.82 1.55
CA PHE A 184 -23.91 -5.02 1.00
C PHE A 184 -25.43 -5.03 1.28
N PRO A 185 -26.26 -5.58 0.37
CA PRO A 185 -27.69 -5.72 0.60
C PRO A 185 -27.98 -6.65 1.79
N GLU A 186 -29.14 -6.47 2.43
CA GLU A 186 -29.58 -7.36 3.50
C GLU A 186 -29.62 -8.81 3.01
N GLY A 187 -29.07 -9.74 3.79
CA GLY A 187 -29.04 -11.16 3.44
C GLY A 187 -27.93 -11.56 2.46
N PHE A 188 -27.01 -10.64 2.12
CA PHE A 188 -25.84 -10.97 1.29
C PHE A 188 -24.96 -12.05 1.93
N PHE A 189 -24.78 -11.97 3.25
CA PHE A 189 -24.01 -12.94 4.03
C PHE A 189 -24.93 -14.02 4.60
N GLY A 190 -24.79 -15.23 4.08
CA GLY A 190 -25.51 -16.43 4.52
C GLY A 190 -24.69 -17.27 5.50
N TYR A 191 -25.34 -18.26 6.11
CA TYR A 191 -24.70 -19.17 7.06
C TYR A 191 -25.13 -20.61 6.81
N ASP A 192 -24.17 -21.54 6.81
CA ASP A 192 -24.41 -22.99 6.79
C ASP A 192 -23.59 -23.66 7.89
N ASP A 193 -24.27 -24.39 8.78
CA ASP A 193 -23.68 -24.95 10.01
C ASP A 193 -22.80 -23.95 10.79
N GLY A 194 -23.27 -22.69 10.89
CA GLY A 194 -22.56 -21.60 11.56
C GLY A 194 -21.38 -20.99 10.79
N LYS A 195 -21.03 -21.53 9.62
CA LYS A 195 -19.97 -21.00 8.75
C LYS A 195 -20.52 -20.01 7.75
N LEU A 196 -19.76 -18.95 7.51
CA LEU A 196 -20.10 -17.92 6.53
C LEU A 196 -20.19 -18.55 5.13
N LYS A 197 -21.23 -18.20 4.39
CA LYS A 197 -21.41 -18.56 2.98
C LYS A 197 -22.00 -17.39 2.19
N PHE A 198 -21.92 -17.50 0.87
CA PHE A 198 -22.50 -16.55 -0.06
C PHE A 198 -23.53 -17.25 -0.92
N ASP A 199 -24.78 -16.80 -0.83
CA ASP A 199 -25.86 -17.34 -1.66
C ASP A 199 -25.83 -16.73 -3.08
N GLU A 200 -25.24 -15.53 -3.22
CA GLU A 200 -25.01 -14.87 -4.50
C GLU A 200 -23.50 -14.67 -4.74
N LEU A 201 -23.01 -15.20 -5.87
CA LEU A 201 -21.59 -15.13 -6.27
C LEU A 201 -21.36 -14.13 -7.42
N THR A 202 -22.35 -13.28 -7.69
CA THR A 202 -22.24 -12.23 -8.72
C THR A 202 -21.14 -11.23 -8.33
N SER A 203 -20.50 -10.66 -9.35
CA SER A 203 -19.54 -9.58 -9.11
C SER A 203 -20.24 -8.38 -8.50
N GLN A 204 -19.73 -7.92 -7.37
CA GLN A 204 -20.24 -6.74 -6.68
C GLN A 204 -19.61 -5.49 -7.29
N THR A 205 -20.43 -4.49 -7.56
CA THR A 205 -19.93 -3.19 -8.01
C THR A 205 -19.50 -2.38 -6.81
N TRP A 206 -18.24 -1.95 -6.81
CA TRP A 206 -17.71 -0.99 -5.85
C TRP A 206 -17.23 0.23 -6.63
N GLU A 207 -18.08 1.27 -6.71
CA GLU A 207 -17.90 2.45 -7.57
C GLU A 207 -16.55 3.16 -7.37
N ASN A 208 -16.00 3.08 -6.15
CA ASN A 208 -14.69 3.64 -5.82
C ASN A 208 -13.66 2.58 -5.46
N GLY A 209 -13.91 1.29 -5.67
CA GLY A 209 -12.98 0.21 -5.32
C GLY A 209 -11.87 0.04 -6.35
N ASN A 210 -11.15 1.10 -6.70
CA ASN A 210 -10.22 1.15 -7.84
C ASN A 210 -8.84 1.72 -7.48
N THR A 211 -8.40 1.55 -6.24
CA THR A 211 -7.06 2.00 -5.83
C THR A 211 -6.01 1.07 -6.41
N ILE A 212 -5.24 1.55 -7.39
CA ILE A 212 -4.11 0.81 -7.94
C ILE A 212 -2.98 0.74 -6.91
N SER A 213 -2.40 -0.44 -6.71
CA SER A 213 -1.21 -0.62 -5.88
C SER A 213 -0.12 0.39 -6.25
N THR A 214 0.45 1.01 -5.23
CA THR A 214 1.55 1.96 -5.39
C THR A 214 2.91 1.28 -5.34
N GLN A 215 2.94 -0.03 -5.05
CA GLN A 215 4.16 -0.80 -4.83
C GLN A 215 4.43 -1.83 -5.92
N MET A 216 3.64 -1.81 -6.98
CA MET A 216 3.78 -2.67 -8.16
C MET A 216 4.38 -1.95 -9.37
N PHE A 217 4.78 -0.68 -9.24
CA PHE A 217 5.40 0.04 -10.36
C PHE A 217 6.73 -0.59 -10.79
N GLN A 218 6.98 -0.56 -12.09
CA GLN A 218 8.16 -1.05 -12.77
C GLN A 218 8.97 0.11 -13.35
N GLN A 219 10.24 -0.16 -13.69
CA GLN A 219 11.08 0.81 -14.39
C GLN A 219 10.44 1.20 -15.73
N GLY A 220 10.35 2.51 -15.97
CA GLY A 220 9.73 3.09 -17.16
C GLY A 220 8.26 3.46 -16.98
N ASP A 221 7.61 3.03 -15.89
CA ASP A 221 6.24 3.42 -15.60
C ASP A 221 6.16 4.93 -15.38
N GLU A 222 5.16 5.55 -16.02
CA GLU A 222 4.79 6.93 -15.76
C GLU A 222 3.84 6.98 -14.56
N VAL A 223 4.12 7.89 -13.63
CA VAL A 223 3.35 8.09 -12.40
C VAL A 223 3.17 9.59 -12.16
N TYR A 224 2.26 9.94 -11.25
CA TYR A 224 2.14 11.32 -10.80
C TYR A 224 2.18 11.44 -9.28
N VAL A 225 2.63 12.61 -8.81
CA VAL A 225 2.74 12.91 -7.38
C VAL A 225 1.35 13.09 -6.78
N MET A 226 1.04 12.30 -5.75
CA MET A 226 -0.21 12.40 -4.98
C MET A 226 -0.04 11.71 -3.63
N ASN A 227 -0.39 12.40 -2.54
CA ASN A 227 -0.25 11.90 -1.17
C ASN A 227 -1.63 11.79 -0.50
N SER A 228 -1.84 10.75 0.30
CA SER A 228 -3.09 10.50 1.03
C SER A 228 -3.13 11.11 2.42
N ALA A 229 -2.02 11.60 2.95
CA ALA A 229 -1.95 12.18 4.29
C ALA A 229 -2.81 13.46 4.41
N GLN A 230 -3.58 13.53 5.49
CA GLN A 230 -4.43 14.68 5.80
C GLN A 230 -3.61 15.96 5.98
N GLY A 231 -4.12 17.07 5.43
CA GLY A 231 -3.48 18.39 5.55
C GLY A 231 -2.18 18.58 4.76
N ILE A 232 -1.81 17.62 3.90
CA ILE A 232 -0.67 17.74 2.98
C ILE A 232 -1.18 17.95 1.56
N ASN A 233 -0.57 18.89 0.84
CA ASN A 233 -0.89 19.23 -0.56
C ASN A 233 0.32 19.09 -1.51
N PHE A 234 1.26 18.20 -1.18
CA PHE A 234 2.49 17.95 -1.93
C PHE A 234 3.04 16.53 -1.67
N GLY A 235 3.94 16.07 -2.53
CA GLY A 235 4.75 14.87 -2.31
C GLY A 235 6.19 15.20 -1.89
N TYR A 236 6.81 14.33 -1.09
CA TYR A 236 8.20 14.48 -0.70
C TYR A 236 9.14 13.71 -1.64
N ILE A 237 10.09 14.42 -2.24
CA ILE A 237 11.23 13.82 -2.95
C ILE A 237 12.51 14.03 -2.12
N ARG A 238 13.44 13.07 -2.19
CA ARG A 238 14.70 13.07 -1.44
C ARG A 238 15.91 12.82 -2.31
N ASP A 239 17.07 13.28 -1.87
CA ASP A 239 18.38 13.00 -2.47
C ASP A 239 18.96 11.62 -2.08
N SER A 240 18.37 10.95 -1.08
CA SER A 240 18.79 9.63 -0.58
C SER A 240 17.72 8.57 -0.77
N LYS A 241 18.15 7.33 -1.00
CA LYS A 241 17.30 6.12 -1.05
C LYS A 241 16.63 5.77 0.28
N ASP A 242 17.04 6.38 1.38
CA ASP A 242 16.43 6.20 2.70
C ASP A 242 15.77 7.50 3.22
N SER A 243 15.22 7.46 4.44
CA SER A 243 14.49 8.59 5.02
C SER A 243 15.39 9.67 5.62
N SER A 244 16.71 9.54 5.53
CA SER A 244 17.69 10.46 6.15
C SER A 244 18.14 11.62 5.26
N GLY A 245 17.83 11.57 3.97
CA GLY A 245 18.23 12.59 3.00
C GLY A 245 17.49 13.93 3.12
N THR A 246 18.01 14.93 2.42
CA THR A 246 17.37 16.24 2.26
C THR A 246 16.04 16.07 1.53
N ARG A 247 15.02 16.82 1.95
CA ARG A 247 13.67 16.77 1.37
C ARG A 247 13.39 18.02 0.55
N ASP A 248 12.75 17.81 -0.59
CA ASP A 248 12.06 18.84 -1.35
C ASP A 248 10.58 18.46 -1.54
N MET A 249 9.75 19.43 -1.94
CA MET A 249 8.29 19.31 -2.08
C MET A 249 7.88 19.46 -3.54
N LEU A 250 7.26 18.41 -4.09
CA LEU A 250 6.66 18.44 -5.42
C LEU A 250 5.15 18.68 -5.32
N GLY A 251 4.62 19.57 -6.15
CA GLY A 251 3.16 19.77 -6.23
C GLY A 251 2.46 18.50 -6.70
N TYR A 252 1.22 18.30 -6.24
CA TYR A 252 0.38 17.22 -6.76
C TYR A 252 0.24 17.32 -8.28
N HIS A 253 0.02 16.16 -8.91
CA HIS A 253 -0.08 16.01 -10.37
C HIS A 253 1.21 16.23 -11.15
N THR A 254 2.34 16.49 -10.48
CA THR A 254 3.67 16.45 -11.12
C THR A 254 3.91 15.07 -11.72
N LYS A 255 4.14 15.01 -13.04
CA LYS A 255 4.45 13.79 -13.79
C LYS A 255 5.90 13.36 -13.53
N LEU A 256 6.10 12.08 -13.30
CA LEU A 256 7.38 11.44 -13.05
C LEU A 256 7.46 10.10 -13.81
N GLU A 257 8.68 9.60 -13.99
CA GLU A 257 8.97 8.25 -14.49
C GLU A 257 9.74 7.48 -13.43
N ILE A 258 9.38 6.22 -13.20
CA ILE A 258 10.14 5.30 -12.34
C ILE A 258 11.44 4.92 -13.04
N VAL A 259 12.56 5.16 -12.37
CA VAL A 259 13.91 4.89 -12.90
C VAL A 259 14.52 3.63 -12.31
N ASP A 260 14.29 3.38 -11.03
CA ASP A 260 14.88 2.26 -10.28
C ASP A 260 14.14 2.05 -8.95
N GLY A 261 14.44 0.95 -8.26
CA GLY A 261 13.78 0.50 -7.04
C GLY A 261 13.06 -0.85 -7.26
N PRO A 262 12.36 -1.36 -6.24
CA PRO A 262 12.05 -0.73 -4.96
C PRO A 262 13.23 -0.66 -3.97
N TYR A 263 13.21 0.33 -3.08
CA TYR A 263 14.14 0.44 -1.94
C TYR A 263 13.39 0.41 -0.61
N PHE A 264 13.91 -0.37 0.35
CA PHE A 264 13.17 -0.75 1.57
C PHE A 264 13.58 0.01 2.84
N LYS A 265 14.77 0.61 2.89
CA LYS A 265 15.28 1.23 4.12
C LYS A 265 14.43 2.43 4.55
N ASP A 266 13.92 2.36 5.78
CA ASP A 266 13.16 3.45 6.40
C ASP A 266 13.58 3.68 7.86
N THR A 267 13.47 4.93 8.32
CA THR A 267 13.77 5.29 9.71
C THR A 267 12.64 4.92 10.66
N ASN A 268 11.40 4.87 10.16
CA ASN A 268 10.26 4.37 10.90
C ASN A 268 9.95 2.94 10.45
N LYS A 269 10.10 2.00 11.39
CA LYS A 269 9.95 0.57 11.15
C LYS A 269 8.50 0.14 10.87
N ASN A 270 7.52 0.96 11.26
CA ASN A 270 6.10 0.66 11.05
C ASN A 270 5.68 0.92 9.60
N ASN A 271 6.36 1.83 8.89
CA ASN A 271 5.99 2.17 7.52
C ASN A 271 6.09 0.94 6.59
N HIS A 272 5.03 0.62 5.87
CA HIS A 272 5.01 -0.47 4.88
C HIS A 272 5.36 -0.02 3.46
N PHE A 273 5.25 1.28 3.18
CA PHE A 273 5.62 1.83 1.88
C PHE A 273 7.11 1.64 1.56
N ILE A 274 7.40 1.57 0.27
CA ILE A 274 8.75 1.48 -0.30
C ILE A 274 9.13 2.80 -0.96
N LYS A 275 10.33 2.87 -1.53
CA LYS A 275 10.76 4.03 -2.33
C LYS A 275 11.14 3.61 -3.74
N TYR A 276 10.88 4.53 -4.67
CA TYR A 276 11.36 4.46 -6.04
C TYR A 276 12.32 5.60 -6.29
N LYS A 277 13.33 5.35 -7.13
CA LYS A 277 14.07 6.42 -7.78
C LYS A 277 13.24 6.90 -8.96
N VAL A 278 13.11 8.21 -9.10
CA VAL A 278 12.32 8.85 -10.15
C VAL A 278 13.12 9.91 -10.88
N LYS A 279 12.68 10.23 -12.08
CA LYS A 279 13.03 11.44 -12.81
C LYS A 279 11.77 12.13 -13.31
N GLY A 280 11.88 13.42 -13.62
CA GLY A 280 10.78 14.21 -14.13
C GLY A 280 11.26 15.43 -14.91
N PRO A 281 10.32 16.31 -15.27
CA PRO A 281 10.62 17.53 -16.02
C PRO A 281 11.55 18.47 -15.25
N ASN A 282 12.15 19.43 -15.95
CA ASN A 282 13.00 20.48 -15.36
C ASN A 282 14.15 19.94 -14.48
N GLY A 283 14.65 18.74 -14.78
CA GLY A 283 15.76 18.12 -14.04
C GLY A 283 15.38 17.49 -12.70
N ILE A 284 14.08 17.35 -12.40
CA ILE A 284 13.61 16.64 -11.19
C ILE A 284 14.20 15.22 -11.19
N SER A 285 14.91 14.87 -10.12
CA SER A 285 15.36 13.51 -9.87
C SER A 285 15.60 13.28 -8.38
N GLY A 286 15.33 12.07 -7.92
CA GLY A 286 15.50 11.70 -6.52
C GLY A 286 14.73 10.45 -6.17
N TYR A 287 14.47 10.28 -4.87
CA TYR A 287 13.76 9.14 -4.30
C TYR A 287 12.45 9.60 -3.67
N ILE A 288 11.37 8.91 -4.01
CA ILE A 288 10.01 9.22 -3.54
C ILE A 288 9.38 7.96 -2.95
N SER A 289 8.66 8.12 -1.84
CA SER A 289 7.90 7.02 -1.23
C SER A 289 6.72 6.63 -2.12
N SER A 290 6.42 5.34 -2.25
CA SER A 290 5.27 4.84 -3.03
C SER A 290 3.95 5.47 -2.60
N SER A 291 3.78 5.75 -1.30
CA SER A 291 2.62 6.46 -0.75
C SER A 291 2.38 7.86 -1.34
N ASN A 292 3.39 8.46 -1.97
CA ASN A 292 3.37 9.79 -2.59
C ASN A 292 3.20 9.72 -4.12
N LEU A 293 2.95 8.54 -4.68
CA LEU A 293 2.80 8.28 -6.12
C LEU A 293 1.46 7.62 -6.45
N ARG A 294 0.92 7.89 -7.63
CA ARG A 294 -0.23 7.18 -8.20
C ARG A 294 0.04 6.83 -9.66
N SER A 295 -0.57 5.73 -10.12
CA SER A 295 -0.53 5.32 -11.52
C SER A 295 -1.19 6.37 -12.40
N MET A 296 -0.63 6.64 -13.58
CA MET A 296 -1.28 7.51 -14.57
C MET A 296 -2.67 7.00 -15.00
N ASP A 297 -2.96 5.71 -14.86
CA ASP A 297 -4.29 5.14 -15.16
C ASP A 297 -5.39 5.64 -14.20
N MET A 298 -5.01 6.16 -13.02
CA MET A 298 -5.94 6.79 -12.08
C MET A 298 -6.21 8.26 -12.39
N LYS A 299 -5.47 8.86 -13.34
CA LYS A 299 -5.57 10.28 -13.63
C LYS A 299 -6.78 10.54 -14.53
N GLN A 300 -7.61 11.51 -14.15
CA GLN A 300 -8.66 12.01 -15.04
C GLN A 300 -8.03 12.59 -16.31
N THR A 301 -8.55 12.20 -17.47
CA THR A 301 -8.08 12.68 -18.77
C THR A 301 -9.14 13.44 -19.56
N ASN A 302 -10.42 13.22 -19.24
CA ASN A 302 -11.53 13.83 -19.98
C ASN A 302 -11.98 15.10 -19.28
N PHE A 303 -11.63 16.24 -19.86
CA PHE A 303 -12.06 17.56 -19.39
C PHE A 303 -12.81 18.29 -20.50
N THR A 304 -13.77 19.11 -20.09
CA THR A 304 -14.33 20.12 -20.98
C THR A 304 -13.52 21.40 -20.86
N ASP A 305 -13.09 21.92 -22.01
CA ASP A 305 -12.36 23.17 -22.07
C ASP A 305 -13.25 24.34 -21.64
N TRP A 306 -12.79 25.04 -20.61
CA TRP A 306 -13.38 26.28 -20.16
C TRP A 306 -12.80 27.44 -20.97
N THR A 307 -13.52 27.79 -22.04
CA THR A 307 -13.18 28.92 -22.90
C THR A 307 -13.75 30.23 -22.35
N ASP A 308 -12.90 31.22 -22.14
CA ASP A 308 -13.25 32.62 -21.93
C ASP A 308 -12.17 33.51 -22.58
N ASN A 309 -12.20 34.84 -22.36
CA ASN A 309 -11.23 35.76 -22.98
C ASN A 309 -9.91 35.95 -22.17
N SER A 310 -9.60 35.08 -21.21
CA SER A 310 -8.45 35.18 -20.29
C SER A 310 -7.38 34.12 -20.55
N ASP A 311 -6.93 34.05 -21.80
CA ASP A 311 -5.87 33.13 -22.22
C ASP A 311 -4.47 33.60 -21.83
N THR A 312 -4.35 34.83 -21.32
CA THR A 312 -3.09 35.41 -20.83
C THR A 312 -3.29 36.03 -19.45
N VAL A 313 -2.39 35.72 -18.53
CA VAL A 313 -2.47 36.15 -17.12
C VAL A 313 -1.12 36.61 -16.58
N GLU A 314 -1.16 37.48 -15.57
CA GLU A 314 0.02 37.93 -14.83
C GLU A 314 0.67 36.79 -14.00
N PRO A 315 1.98 36.86 -13.67
CA PRO A 315 2.67 35.87 -12.84
C PRO A 315 2.01 35.59 -11.49
N ASN A 316 1.42 36.61 -10.86
CA ASN A 316 0.80 36.52 -9.54
C ASN A 316 -0.71 36.19 -9.59
N LYS A 317 -1.19 35.63 -10.71
CA LYS A 317 -2.61 35.36 -10.93
C LYS A 317 -3.22 34.51 -9.82
N THR A 318 -4.32 35.03 -9.26
CA THR A 318 -5.25 34.29 -8.41
C THR A 318 -6.56 34.07 -9.17
N TRP A 319 -7.18 32.90 -8.99
CA TRP A 319 -8.49 32.59 -9.56
C TRP A 319 -9.57 32.59 -8.50
N THR A 320 -10.75 33.11 -8.83
CA THR A 320 -11.98 32.93 -8.05
C THR A 320 -13.02 32.32 -8.95
N ILE A 321 -13.59 31.20 -8.52
CA ILE A 321 -14.48 30.37 -9.34
C ILE A 321 -15.78 30.16 -8.60
N ASN A 322 -16.89 30.56 -9.24
CA ASN A 322 -18.22 30.49 -8.67
C ASN A 322 -18.91 29.19 -9.07
N PHE A 323 -19.60 28.58 -8.12
CA PHE A 323 -20.40 27.37 -8.30
C PHE A 323 -21.89 27.71 -8.11
N ASN A 324 -22.74 26.99 -8.83
CA ASN A 324 -24.19 27.15 -8.76
C ASN A 324 -24.79 26.63 -7.43
N THR A 325 -24.04 25.81 -6.69
CA THR A 325 -24.45 25.17 -5.44
C THR A 325 -23.38 25.33 -4.37
N LYS A 326 -23.78 25.13 -3.11
CA LYS A 326 -22.83 25.07 -2.00
C LYS A 326 -22.01 23.79 -2.10
N LEU A 327 -20.71 23.86 -1.85
CA LEU A 327 -19.78 22.75 -1.97
C LEU A 327 -19.58 21.99 -0.67
N ASN A 328 -19.26 20.70 -0.79
CA ASN A 328 -18.72 19.88 0.27
C ASN A 328 -17.23 20.23 0.47
N THR A 329 -16.87 20.67 1.66
CA THR A 329 -15.50 21.11 2.00
C THR A 329 -14.45 20.02 1.80
N GLY A 330 -14.79 18.75 2.02
CA GLY A 330 -13.86 17.62 1.81
C GLY A 330 -13.46 17.41 0.36
N SER A 331 -14.29 17.85 -0.59
CA SER A 331 -14.00 17.79 -2.03
C SER A 331 -13.18 18.97 -2.55
N VAL A 332 -13.04 20.04 -1.77
CA VAL A 332 -12.33 21.27 -2.15
C VAL A 332 -10.92 21.22 -1.59
N ASN A 333 -9.97 20.79 -2.42
CA ASN A 333 -8.57 20.61 -2.05
C ASN A 333 -7.69 20.54 -3.31
N GLU A 334 -6.37 20.52 -3.11
CA GLU A 334 -5.35 20.52 -4.17
C GLU A 334 -5.24 19.22 -4.97
N LYS A 335 -5.96 18.16 -4.57
CA LYS A 335 -6.06 16.93 -5.38
C LYS A 335 -7.05 17.12 -6.53
N ASN A 336 -8.12 17.86 -6.25
CA ASN A 336 -9.27 18.06 -7.12
C ASN A 336 -9.20 19.39 -7.89
N VAL A 337 -8.47 20.37 -7.37
CA VAL A 337 -8.29 21.69 -7.97
C VAL A 337 -6.81 22.02 -8.02
N TYR A 338 -6.22 22.01 -9.21
CA TYR A 338 -4.77 22.06 -9.36
C TYR A 338 -4.33 22.69 -10.68
N ILE A 339 -3.09 23.17 -10.71
CA ILE A 339 -2.48 23.78 -11.89
C ILE A 339 -1.27 22.94 -12.28
N VAL A 340 -1.12 22.67 -13.57
CA VAL A 340 0.05 21.97 -14.13
C VAL A 340 0.63 22.83 -15.25
N ASN A 341 1.96 22.95 -15.32
CA ASN A 341 2.61 23.61 -16.45
C ASN A 341 2.71 22.68 -17.67
N GLU A 342 3.06 23.22 -18.83
CA GLU A 342 3.19 22.47 -20.10
C GLU A 342 4.21 21.32 -20.05
N ASN A 343 5.15 21.37 -19.12
CA ASN A 343 6.13 20.30 -18.92
C ASN A 343 5.61 19.17 -18.02
N GLY A 344 4.42 19.31 -17.42
CA GLY A 344 3.83 18.31 -16.53
C GLY A 344 4.22 18.49 -15.05
N VAL A 345 4.72 19.66 -14.64
CA VAL A 345 5.00 19.97 -13.23
C VAL A 345 3.76 20.56 -12.58
N GLY A 346 3.33 19.95 -11.47
CA GLY A 346 2.24 20.44 -10.65
C GLY A 346 2.66 21.65 -9.83
N ILE A 347 1.88 22.72 -9.89
CA ILE A 347 2.12 23.95 -9.16
C ILE A 347 1.48 23.85 -7.78
N ARG A 348 2.30 24.10 -6.75
CA ARG A 348 1.80 24.17 -5.38
C ARG A 348 0.96 25.42 -5.22
N SER A 349 -0.29 25.22 -4.82
CA SER A 349 -1.28 26.28 -4.65
C SER A 349 -2.04 26.06 -3.35
N VAL A 350 -2.61 27.12 -2.81
CA VAL A 350 -3.62 27.04 -1.74
C VAL A 350 -5.00 27.14 -2.37
N VAL A 351 -5.87 26.20 -2.04
CA VAL A 351 -7.28 26.21 -2.44
C VAL A 351 -8.15 26.51 -1.22
N THR A 352 -8.93 27.57 -1.28
CA THR A 352 -9.84 27.97 -0.17
C THR A 352 -11.28 28.07 -0.65
N LEU A 353 -12.21 27.69 0.22
CA LEU A 353 -13.65 27.84 0.00
C LEU A 353 -14.14 29.12 0.70
N SER A 354 -14.99 29.89 0.04
CA SER A 354 -15.66 31.06 0.63
C SER A 354 -16.60 30.68 1.78
N ASP A 355 -16.91 31.64 2.65
CA ASP A 355 -17.80 31.44 3.81
C ASP A 355 -19.22 30.98 3.40
N ASP A 356 -19.73 31.46 2.27
CA ASP A 356 -21.02 31.03 1.70
C ASP A 356 -20.96 29.61 1.08
N GLY A 357 -19.75 29.07 0.92
CA GLY A 357 -19.46 27.77 0.35
C GLY A 357 -19.71 27.65 -1.14
N LYS A 358 -19.84 28.77 -1.88
CA LYS A 358 -20.19 28.78 -3.31
C LYS A 358 -19.08 29.23 -4.23
N SER A 359 -17.95 29.68 -3.69
CA SER A 359 -16.82 30.15 -4.49
C SER A 359 -15.53 29.56 -3.95
N LEU A 360 -14.65 29.11 -4.84
CA LEU A 360 -13.29 28.72 -4.45
C LEU A 360 -12.27 29.73 -4.96
N THR A 361 -11.21 29.93 -4.18
CA THR A 361 -10.05 30.72 -4.58
C THR A 361 -8.84 29.80 -4.72
N ILE A 362 -8.07 30.00 -5.79
CA ILE A 362 -6.83 29.26 -6.06
C ILE A 362 -5.69 30.28 -6.11
N ASN A 363 -4.75 30.14 -5.19
CA ASN A 363 -3.59 31.01 -5.08
C ASN A 363 -2.29 30.19 -5.19
N PRO A 364 -1.53 30.29 -6.30
CA PRO A 364 -0.20 29.73 -6.38
C PRO A 364 0.69 30.19 -5.23
N ASN A 365 1.52 29.31 -4.69
CA ASN A 365 2.41 29.64 -3.57
C ASN A 365 3.54 30.59 -3.98
N ASN A 366 3.90 30.61 -5.26
CA ASN A 366 4.91 31.47 -5.86
C ASN A 366 4.39 32.00 -7.20
N ASP A 367 4.99 33.09 -7.69
CA ASP A 367 4.73 33.61 -9.04
C ASP A 367 4.97 32.53 -10.09
N LEU A 368 4.09 32.50 -11.09
CA LEU A 368 4.19 31.60 -12.23
C LEU A 368 5.27 32.12 -13.19
N GLU A 369 5.98 31.20 -13.82
CA GLU A 369 7.06 31.54 -14.76
C GLU A 369 6.50 32.18 -16.04
N THR A 370 6.96 33.40 -16.33
CA THR A 370 6.62 34.15 -17.55
C THR A 370 7.03 33.40 -18.81
N GLY A 371 6.16 33.38 -19.82
CA GLY A 371 6.39 32.74 -21.10
C GLY A 371 6.04 31.25 -21.16
N MET A 372 5.64 30.65 -20.04
CA MET A 372 5.16 29.27 -19.99
C MET A 372 3.64 29.17 -20.15
N ASN A 373 3.19 28.03 -20.67
CA ASN A 373 1.79 27.64 -20.65
C ASN A 373 1.46 26.77 -19.44
N TYR A 374 0.24 26.90 -18.97
CA TYR A 374 -0.31 26.17 -17.83
C TYR A 374 -1.75 25.75 -18.12
N THR A 375 -2.20 24.75 -17.39
CA THR A 375 -3.60 24.34 -17.36
C THR A 375 -4.07 24.24 -15.93
N LEU A 376 -5.15 24.95 -15.61
CA LEU A 376 -5.93 24.78 -14.39
C LEU A 376 -6.95 23.66 -14.59
N TYR A 377 -7.03 22.72 -13.65
CA TYR A 377 -7.95 21.60 -13.65
C TYR A 377 -8.88 21.66 -12.44
N ILE A 378 -10.14 21.31 -12.67
CA ILE A 378 -11.17 21.18 -11.63
C ILE A 378 -11.95 19.90 -11.89
N GLU A 379 -11.83 18.97 -10.96
CA GLU A 379 -12.46 17.66 -11.01
C GLU A 379 -12.87 17.21 -9.60
N GLY A 380 -13.66 16.13 -9.49
CA GLY A 380 -13.95 15.50 -8.19
C GLY A 380 -14.68 16.39 -7.16
N ILE A 381 -15.20 17.56 -7.57
CA ILE A 381 -15.97 18.45 -6.70
C ILE A 381 -17.34 17.84 -6.39
N VAL A 382 -17.78 17.96 -5.14
CA VAL A 382 -19.07 17.45 -4.66
C VAL A 382 -19.85 18.60 -4.00
N SER A 383 -21.14 18.69 -4.27
CA SER A 383 -22.02 19.64 -3.58
C SER A 383 -22.23 19.25 -2.12
N SER A 384 -22.67 20.19 -1.28
CA SER A 384 -22.98 19.90 0.13
C SER A 384 -24.14 18.92 0.30
N THR A 385 -24.91 18.66 -0.76
CA THR A 385 -26.00 17.67 -0.79
C THR A 385 -25.56 16.32 -1.40
N GLY A 386 -24.27 16.15 -1.73
CA GLY A 386 -23.69 14.91 -2.25
C GLY A 386 -23.69 14.78 -3.78
N GLY A 387 -24.16 15.78 -4.53
CA GLY A 387 -24.13 15.76 -5.99
C GLY A 387 -22.71 15.96 -6.51
N LYS A 388 -22.16 14.99 -7.24
CA LYS A 388 -20.85 15.10 -7.89
C LYS A 388 -20.92 16.07 -9.08
N MET A 389 -19.85 16.81 -9.34
CA MET A 389 -19.70 17.65 -10.53
C MET A 389 -19.73 16.75 -11.78
N GLU A 390 -20.71 16.98 -12.66
CA GLU A 390 -20.97 16.10 -13.82
C GLU A 390 -19.84 16.13 -14.85
N THR A 391 -19.21 17.30 -15.04
CA THR A 391 -18.20 17.50 -16.07
C THR A 391 -16.98 18.16 -15.47
N PRO A 392 -15.85 17.45 -15.37
CA PRO A 392 -14.55 18.05 -15.05
C PRO A 392 -14.20 19.12 -16.08
N ILE A 393 -13.60 20.23 -15.63
CA ILE A 393 -13.22 21.33 -16.50
C ILE A 393 -11.72 21.62 -16.44
N SER A 394 -11.18 22.03 -17.58
CA SER A 394 -9.79 22.48 -17.72
C SER A 394 -9.75 23.88 -18.34
N LYS A 395 -8.79 24.71 -17.93
CA LYS A 395 -8.54 26.02 -18.51
C LYS A 395 -7.06 26.21 -18.78
N SER A 396 -6.69 26.28 -20.05
CA SER A 396 -5.32 26.60 -20.45
C SER A 396 -5.11 28.12 -20.48
N PHE A 397 -3.90 28.56 -20.13
CA PHE A 397 -3.50 29.96 -20.14
C PHE A 397 -1.98 30.09 -20.27
N THR A 398 -1.54 31.23 -20.81
CA THR A 398 -0.12 31.62 -20.89
C THR A 398 0.16 32.70 -19.85
N VAL A 399 1.35 32.69 -19.25
CA VAL A 399 1.77 33.73 -18.30
C VAL A 399 2.58 34.80 -19.02
N SER A 400 2.16 36.06 -18.93
CA SER A 400 2.92 37.22 -19.43
C SER A 400 2.85 38.39 -18.44
N ASN A 401 3.79 39.33 -18.57
CA ASN A 401 3.77 40.61 -17.85
C ASN A 401 2.96 41.68 -18.59
#